data_AF-A0A498LA87-F1
#
_entry.id   AF-A0A498LA87-F1
#
_cell.length_a   1.000
_cell.length_b   1.000
_cell.length_c   1.000
_cell.angle_alpha   90.00
_cell.angle_beta   90.00
_cell.angle_gamma   90.00
#
_symmetry.space_group_name_H-M   'P 1'
#
loop_
_entity.id
_entity.type
_entity.pdbx_description
1 polymer ?
#
loop_
_entity_poly.entity_id
_entity_poly.type
_entity_poly.pdbx_seq_one_letter_code
_entity_poly.pdbx_strand_id
1 'polypeptide(L)'
;MDTSEAKWRWFYLAECGVWHMFEEVPSTGCSVTNEQIEQNYIKNQHATVDFYTAKYTYKLDFSAMKQVNVTTGKERPIKRALHSATDFRFICDNPALPVPSHWEKINTEEPYQLIALCRDTFEYKEVARLYERTMSQPIRSIQRVQNLDLWEFFCRKKAQLRKIKHVVDVEEKMLFHGTGHSNIQAICTYNFDWRLTGSHGDVYGKGSYFARDARYSSKFCHSTSKHNFILQKHGLAPPVFQSDPPYKCMFLARVIVGEYTLGHPQYCRPPSKDMSIANFFDSCVDDMMSPKIFVIFDSNQIYPEYLIEFY
;
A
#
# COMPACT_ATOMS: atom_id res chain seq x y z
N MET A 1 -26.01 5.05 -5.84
CA MET A 1 -25.72 5.98 -4.73
C MET A 1 -24.97 5.19 -3.69
N ASP A 2 -23.65 5.30 -3.71
CA ASP A 2 -22.79 4.92 -2.59
C ASP A 2 -21.70 5.99 -2.54
N THR A 3 -21.96 7.06 -1.79
CA THR A 3 -21.01 8.15 -1.58
C THR A 3 -20.10 7.71 -0.44
N SER A 4 -19.00 7.05 -0.77
CA SER A 4 -17.91 6.83 0.18
C SER A 4 -17.24 8.17 0.47
N GLU A 5 -17.88 9.00 1.29
CA GLU A 5 -17.31 10.25 1.80
C GLU A 5 -16.04 9.93 2.59
N ALA A 6 -14.97 10.67 2.31
CA ALA A 6 -13.72 10.52 3.02
C ALA A 6 -13.93 10.83 4.51
N LYS A 7 -13.59 9.88 5.40
CA LYS A 7 -13.80 10.05 6.84
C LYS A 7 -12.50 10.46 7.51
N TRP A 8 -12.55 11.48 8.36
CA TRP A 8 -11.42 11.83 9.21
C TRP A 8 -11.16 10.70 10.21
N ARG A 9 -9.88 10.41 10.42
CA ARG A 9 -9.42 9.44 11.41
C ARG A 9 -8.30 9.97 12.29
N TRP A 10 -8.26 9.44 13.50
CA TRP A 10 -7.29 9.78 14.52
C TRP A 10 -6.24 8.69 14.70
N PHE A 11 -5.02 9.12 15.02
CA PHE A 11 -3.84 8.28 15.23
C PHE A 11 -3.05 8.76 16.44
N TYR A 12 -2.33 7.85 17.10
CA TYR A 12 -1.36 8.15 18.16
C TYR A 12 0.02 7.56 17.83
N LEU A 13 1.09 8.24 18.26
CA LEU A 13 2.45 7.77 18.07
C LEU A 13 2.82 6.78 19.19
N ALA A 14 2.97 5.49 18.87
CA ALA A 14 3.35 4.46 19.83
C ALA A 14 4.84 4.54 20.22
N GLU A 15 5.21 3.85 21.30
CA GLU A 15 6.60 3.79 21.78
C GLU A 15 7.57 3.17 20.77
N CYS A 16 7.08 2.36 19.83
CA CYS A 16 7.86 1.85 18.71
C CYS A 16 8.16 2.90 17.63
N GLY A 17 7.68 4.14 17.78
CA GLY A 17 7.85 5.21 16.79
C GLY A 17 6.87 5.14 15.61
N VAL A 18 5.86 4.26 15.68
CA VAL A 18 4.85 4.06 14.63
C VAL A 18 3.55 4.78 14.99
N TRP A 19 2.89 5.35 13.98
CA TRP A 19 1.55 5.89 14.15
C TRP A 19 0.51 4.78 14.08
N HIS A 20 -0.21 4.56 15.17
CA HIS A 20 -1.32 3.62 15.24
C HIS A 20 -2.64 4.36 15.17
N MET A 21 -3.58 3.83 14.37
CA MET A 21 -4.94 4.35 14.31
C MET A 21 -5.72 3.96 15.57
N PHE A 22 -6.60 4.85 16.04
CA PHE A 22 -7.59 4.49 17.05
C PHE A 22 -8.65 3.53 16.47
N GLU A 23 -9.17 2.63 17.30
CA GLU A 23 -10.11 1.57 16.93
C GLU A 23 -11.37 2.11 16.23
N GLU A 24 -11.83 1.44 15.17
CA GLU A 24 -13.06 1.83 14.48
C GLU A 24 -14.34 1.32 15.17
N VAL A 25 -14.24 0.18 15.87
CA VAL A 25 -15.37 -0.49 16.50
C VAL A 25 -15.12 -0.57 18.00
N PRO A 26 -16.15 -0.39 18.86
CA PRO A 26 -15.99 -0.58 20.29
C PRO A 26 -15.43 -1.97 20.58
N SER A 27 -14.32 -2.03 21.31
CA SER A 27 -13.72 -3.29 21.74
C SER A 27 -13.62 -3.32 23.26
N THR A 28 -13.51 -4.50 23.84
CA THR A 28 -13.21 -4.65 25.28
C THR A 28 -11.86 -4.02 25.67
N GLY A 29 -11.02 -3.67 24.69
CA GLY A 29 -9.70 -3.10 24.88
C GLY A 29 -9.62 -1.57 24.86
N CYS A 30 -10.63 -0.85 24.35
CA CYS A 30 -10.62 0.61 24.24
C CYS A 30 -12.04 1.21 24.30
N SER A 31 -12.26 2.16 25.20
CA SER A 31 -13.59 2.77 25.45
C SER A 31 -13.96 3.86 24.46
N VAL A 32 -13.06 4.24 23.55
CA VAL A 32 -13.29 5.28 22.55
C VAL A 32 -13.00 4.73 21.16
N THR A 33 -13.86 5.10 20.22
CA THR A 33 -13.71 4.82 18.79
C THR A 33 -13.22 6.04 18.06
N ASN A 34 -12.67 5.81 16.86
CA ASN A 34 -12.21 6.86 15.99
C ASN A 34 -13.30 7.89 15.66
N GLU A 35 -14.53 7.42 15.43
CA GLU A 35 -15.70 8.27 15.17
C GLU A 35 -16.06 9.16 16.38
N GLN A 36 -15.98 8.62 17.59
CA GLN A 36 -16.22 9.41 18.80
C GLN A 36 -15.14 10.48 19.02
N ILE A 37 -13.87 10.18 18.74
CA ILE A 37 -12.80 11.19 18.83
C ILE A 37 -13.08 12.32 17.84
N GLU A 38 -13.42 11.98 16.60
CA GLU A 38 -13.74 12.96 15.56
C GLU A 38 -14.96 13.83 15.92
N GLN A 39 -16.04 13.24 16.44
CA GLN A 39 -17.22 13.97 16.89
C GLN A 39 -16.89 14.95 18.03
N ASN A 40 -16.05 14.53 19.00
CA ASN A 40 -15.63 15.41 20.09
C ASN A 40 -14.76 16.57 19.60
N TYR A 41 -13.85 16.31 18.66
CA TYR A 41 -13.01 17.35 18.07
C TYR A 41 -13.82 18.37 17.26
N ILE A 42 -14.77 17.93 16.44
CA ILE A 42 -15.66 18.82 15.67
C ILE A 42 -16.47 19.71 16.63
N LYS A 43 -16.94 19.13 17.75
CA LYS A 43 -17.71 19.87 18.76
C LYS A 43 -16.87 20.94 19.45
N ASN A 44 -15.62 20.63 19.79
CA ASN A 44 -14.70 21.58 20.41
C ASN A 44 -13.24 21.17 20.17
N GLN A 45 -12.54 21.92 19.32
CA GLN A 45 -11.13 21.67 18.97
C GLN A 45 -10.15 21.92 20.13
N HIS A 46 -10.64 22.50 21.24
CA HIS A 46 -9.87 22.74 22.45
C HIS A 46 -10.27 21.82 23.61
N ALA A 47 -11.17 20.86 23.38
CA ALA A 47 -11.61 19.94 24.41
C ALA A 47 -10.52 18.96 24.84
N THR A 48 -10.73 18.41 26.02
CA THR A 48 -10.06 17.19 26.47
C THR A 48 -11.07 16.06 26.55
N VAL A 49 -10.66 14.85 26.15
CA VAL A 49 -11.51 13.65 26.15
C VAL A 49 -10.81 12.55 26.91
N ASP A 50 -11.45 12.06 27.97
CA ASP A 50 -10.96 10.93 28.74
C ASP A 50 -11.46 9.62 28.13
N PHE A 51 -10.58 8.61 28.06
CA PHE A 51 -10.92 7.26 27.65
C PHE A 51 -10.08 6.24 28.41
N TYR A 52 -10.49 4.97 28.40
CA TYR A 52 -9.77 3.91 29.07
C TYR A 52 -9.53 2.72 28.13
N THR A 53 -8.46 2.01 28.43
CA THR A 53 -8.13 0.71 27.85
C THR A 53 -8.22 -0.35 28.94
N ALA A 54 -7.98 -1.62 28.60
CA ALA A 54 -7.93 -2.70 29.59
C ALA A 54 -6.91 -2.47 30.73
N LYS A 55 -5.88 -1.64 30.51
CA LYS A 55 -4.78 -1.43 31.48
C LYS A 55 -4.65 0.00 32.01
N TYR A 56 -5.04 1.01 31.24
CA TYR A 56 -4.73 2.40 31.55
C TYR A 56 -5.86 3.34 31.17
N THR A 57 -5.95 4.44 31.92
CA THR A 57 -6.78 5.60 31.59
C THR A 57 -5.93 6.64 30.88
N TYR A 58 -6.52 7.26 29.85
CA TYR A 58 -5.87 8.25 29.00
C TYR A 58 -6.74 9.49 28.86
N LYS A 59 -6.07 10.61 28.58
CA LYS A 59 -6.69 11.89 28.22
C LYS A 59 -6.16 12.32 26.86
N LEU A 60 -7.05 12.61 25.92
CA LEU A 60 -6.72 13.31 24.68
C LEU A 60 -6.84 14.81 24.93
N ASP A 61 -5.84 15.57 24.50
CA ASP A 61 -5.85 17.03 24.49
C ASP A 61 -5.72 17.47 23.03
N PHE A 62 -6.83 18.00 22.49
CA PHE A 62 -6.89 18.44 21.10
C PHE A 62 -6.16 19.76 20.86
N SER A 63 -6.04 20.63 21.87
CA SER A 63 -5.27 21.86 21.74
C SER A 63 -3.78 21.57 21.61
N ALA A 64 -3.27 20.67 22.46
CA ALA A 64 -1.88 20.28 22.47
C ALA A 64 -1.55 19.15 21.49
N MET A 65 -2.55 18.59 20.81
CA MET A 65 -2.44 17.43 19.91
C MET A 65 -1.64 16.29 20.55
N LYS A 66 -2.01 15.93 21.79
CA LYS A 66 -1.36 14.85 22.55
C LYS A 66 -2.35 13.96 23.29
N GLN A 67 -1.91 12.73 23.54
CA GLN A 67 -2.52 11.78 24.46
C GLN A 67 -1.64 11.67 25.70
N VAL A 68 -2.24 11.70 26.89
CA VAL A 68 -1.57 11.56 28.18
C VAL A 68 -2.11 10.33 28.88
N ASN A 69 -1.23 9.43 29.33
CA ASN A 69 -1.59 8.35 30.22
C ASN A 69 -1.75 8.93 31.63
N VAL A 70 -2.97 8.93 32.17
CA VAL A 70 -3.29 9.58 33.45
C VAL A 70 -2.63 8.85 34.63
N THR A 71 -2.39 7.55 34.51
CA THR A 71 -1.76 6.74 35.55
C THR A 71 -0.25 6.96 35.64
N THR A 72 0.44 7.13 34.50
CA THR A 72 1.91 7.18 34.43
C THR A 72 2.47 8.56 34.10
N GLY A 73 1.63 9.50 33.65
CA GLY A 73 2.04 10.82 33.17
C GLY A 73 2.73 10.82 31.80
N LYS A 74 2.94 9.65 31.17
CA LYS A 74 3.56 9.58 29.84
C LYS A 74 2.68 10.24 28.78
N GLU A 75 3.29 11.09 27.95
CA GLU A 75 2.64 11.78 26.84
C GLU A 75 3.08 11.19 25.50
N ARG A 76 2.17 11.18 24.53
CA ARG A 76 2.43 10.77 23.14
C ARG A 76 1.70 11.70 22.17
N PRO A 77 2.30 12.12 21.05
CA PRO A 77 1.62 12.89 20.02
C PRO A 77 0.40 12.16 19.43
N ILE A 78 -0.66 12.90 19.10
CA ILE A 78 -1.78 12.44 18.28
C ILE A 78 -1.89 13.25 16.99
N LYS A 79 -2.55 12.70 15.97
CA LYS A 79 -2.85 13.43 14.75
C LYS A 79 -4.18 13.02 14.15
N ARG A 80 -4.77 13.94 13.40
CA ARG A 80 -5.98 13.77 12.59
C ARG A 80 -5.59 13.73 11.11
N ALA A 81 -6.01 12.72 10.37
CA ALA A 81 -5.75 12.56 8.94
C ALA A 81 -6.95 11.97 8.21
N LEU A 82 -7.08 12.25 6.91
CA LEU A 82 -8.15 11.69 6.07
C LEU A 82 -7.93 10.17 5.89
N HIS A 83 -9.00 9.38 6.05
CA HIS A 83 -8.99 7.95 5.82
C HIS A 83 -10.14 7.56 4.90
N SER A 84 -9.80 7.02 3.74
CA SER A 84 -10.73 6.33 2.86
C SER A 84 -10.23 4.90 2.69
N ALA A 85 -11.13 3.93 2.73
CA ALA A 85 -10.84 2.54 2.37
C ALA A 85 -10.37 2.39 0.91
N THR A 86 -10.44 3.47 0.12
CA THR A 86 -10.03 3.51 -1.28
C THR A 86 -9.04 4.61 -1.66
N ASP A 87 -8.67 5.58 -0.81
CA ASP A 87 -7.74 6.64 -1.28
C ASP A 87 -6.91 7.32 -0.19
N PHE A 88 -5.59 7.31 -0.42
CA PHE A 88 -4.56 8.05 0.30
C PHE A 88 -4.25 9.33 -0.48
N ARG A 89 -4.94 10.42 -0.14
CA ARG A 89 -4.83 11.82 -0.63
C ARG A 89 -5.29 12.70 0.54
N PHE A 90 -4.69 13.81 0.99
CA PHE A 90 -3.70 14.79 0.53
C PHE A 90 -3.05 15.43 1.79
N ILE A 91 -1.84 15.97 1.67
CA ILE A 91 -1.50 17.27 2.28
C ILE A 91 -0.82 18.08 1.17
N CYS A 92 -1.45 19.18 0.73
CA CYS A 92 -0.82 20.20 -0.10
C CYS A 92 -0.80 21.49 0.72
N ASP A 93 0.40 21.86 1.18
CA ASP A 93 0.93 23.24 1.20
C ASP A 93 2.37 23.28 1.78
N ASN A 94 3.18 22.25 1.51
CA ASN A 94 4.61 22.28 1.80
C ASN A 94 5.38 21.64 0.64
N PRO A 95 6.35 22.32 0.02
CA PRO A 95 7.17 21.77 -1.08
C PRO A 95 8.09 20.60 -0.67
N ALA A 96 8.09 20.19 0.60
CA ALA A 96 8.60 18.89 1.03
C ALA A 96 7.50 17.82 0.84
N LEU A 97 7.73 16.84 -0.03
CA LEU A 97 6.77 15.76 -0.28
C LEU A 97 6.40 15.06 1.04
N PRO A 98 5.10 14.98 1.39
CA PRO A 98 4.72 14.33 2.63
C PRO A 98 4.96 12.81 2.50
N VAL A 99 5.93 12.32 3.27
CA VAL A 99 6.06 10.88 3.54
C VAL A 99 4.75 10.38 4.14
N PRO A 100 4.25 9.19 3.75
CA PRO A 100 3.03 8.66 4.32
C PRO A 100 3.14 8.57 5.83
N SER A 101 2.09 9.06 6.48
CA SER A 101 2.14 9.34 7.91
C SER A 101 2.27 8.07 8.78
N HIS A 102 2.06 6.89 8.19
CA HIS A 102 2.18 5.58 8.82
C HIS A 102 3.57 4.96 8.68
N TRP A 103 4.50 5.57 7.92
CA TRP A 103 5.86 5.07 7.75
C TRP A 103 6.70 5.19 9.03
N GLU A 104 7.58 4.22 9.28
CA GLU A 104 8.66 4.37 10.26
C GLU A 104 9.69 5.37 9.75
N LYS A 105 10.56 5.82 10.66
CA LYS A 105 11.72 6.64 10.33
C LYS A 105 12.50 6.01 9.17
N ILE A 106 12.56 6.72 8.06
CA ILE A 106 13.29 6.32 6.87
C ILE A 106 14.80 6.48 7.12
N ASN A 107 15.58 5.47 6.78
CA ASN A 107 17.02 5.60 6.61
C ASN A 107 17.30 6.07 5.18
N THR A 108 17.73 7.32 5.02
CA THR A 108 17.96 7.94 3.70
C THR A 108 19.21 7.43 2.98
N GLU A 109 20.04 6.63 3.65
CA GLU A 109 21.24 6.01 3.05
C GLU A 109 20.93 4.69 2.33
N GLU A 110 19.76 4.09 2.59
CA GLU A 110 19.33 2.84 1.96
C GLU A 110 18.33 3.13 0.83
N PRO A 111 18.39 2.42 -0.31
CA PRO A 111 17.48 2.66 -1.42
C PRO A 111 16.03 2.28 -1.08
N TYR A 112 15.84 1.33 -0.18
CA TYR A 112 14.53 0.96 0.37
C TYR A 112 14.68 0.22 1.70
N GLN A 113 13.59 0.14 2.46
CA GLN A 113 13.50 -0.68 3.67
C GLN A 113 12.23 -1.56 3.61
N LEU A 114 12.33 -2.79 4.13
CA LEU A 114 11.18 -3.67 4.32
C LEU A 114 10.81 -3.70 5.80
N ILE A 115 9.62 -3.23 6.12
CA ILE A 115 9.13 -3.11 7.49
C ILE A 115 8.05 -4.17 7.71
N ALA A 116 8.36 -5.18 8.53
CA ALA A 116 7.39 -6.20 8.90
C ALA A 116 6.23 -5.59 9.69
N LEU A 117 5.01 -5.79 9.20
CA LEU A 117 3.81 -5.31 9.86
C LEU A 117 3.39 -6.28 10.97
N CYS A 118 3.03 -5.73 12.13
CA CYS A 118 2.46 -6.53 13.22
C CYS A 118 1.00 -6.93 12.89
N ARG A 119 0.64 -8.19 13.17
CA ARG A 119 -0.67 -8.77 12.81
C ARG A 119 -1.87 -8.05 13.41
N ASP A 120 -1.67 -7.39 14.55
CA ASP A 120 -2.73 -6.69 15.25
C ASP A 120 -3.01 -5.29 14.69
N THR A 121 -2.14 -4.75 13.83
CA THR A 121 -2.33 -3.42 13.25
C THR A 121 -3.46 -3.41 12.23
N PHE A 122 -4.15 -2.27 12.13
CA PHE A 122 -5.15 -2.04 11.10
C PHE A 122 -4.59 -2.24 9.70
N GLU A 123 -3.36 -1.75 9.46
CA GLU A 123 -2.68 -1.85 8.17
C GLU A 123 -2.46 -3.31 7.74
N TYR A 124 -1.96 -4.17 8.64
CA TYR A 124 -1.83 -5.60 8.37
C TYR A 124 -3.19 -6.21 8.03
N LYS A 125 -4.21 -5.93 8.86
CA LYS A 125 -5.56 -6.49 8.69
C LYS A 125 -6.19 -6.09 7.36
N GLU A 126 -5.95 -4.87 6.89
CA GLU A 126 -6.50 -4.42 5.60
C GLU A 126 -5.82 -5.09 4.40
N VAL A 127 -4.49 -5.22 4.43
CA VAL A 127 -3.75 -5.98 3.40
C VAL A 127 -4.14 -7.46 3.41
N ALA A 128 -4.25 -8.07 4.60
CA ALA A 128 -4.71 -9.44 4.77
C ALA A 128 -6.14 -9.63 4.23
N ARG A 129 -7.06 -8.72 4.55
CA ARG A 129 -8.43 -8.74 4.05
C ARG A 129 -8.48 -8.73 2.53
N LEU A 130 -7.68 -7.87 1.86
CA LEU A 130 -7.61 -7.85 0.39
C LEU A 130 -7.11 -9.17 -0.21
N TYR A 131 -6.11 -9.79 0.42
CA TYR A 131 -5.55 -11.07 0.01
C TYR A 131 -6.57 -12.22 0.20
N GLU A 132 -7.18 -12.31 1.38
CA GLU A 132 -8.11 -13.37 1.80
C GLU A 132 -9.42 -13.37 1.02
N ARG A 133 -9.77 -12.27 0.33
CA ARG A 133 -10.93 -12.23 -0.60
C ARG A 133 -10.89 -13.33 -1.64
N THR A 134 -9.70 -13.78 -2.05
CA THR A 134 -9.56 -14.79 -3.12
C THR A 134 -8.57 -15.90 -2.81
N MET A 135 -7.73 -15.75 -1.78
CA MET A 135 -6.75 -16.73 -1.35
C MET A 135 -7.17 -17.41 -0.05
N SER A 136 -6.88 -18.70 0.09
CA SER A 136 -7.11 -19.47 1.32
C SER A 136 -5.80 -19.89 2.01
N GLN A 137 -4.66 -19.66 1.35
CA GLN A 137 -3.34 -19.97 1.86
C GLN A 137 -2.98 -19.05 3.03
N PRO A 138 -2.34 -19.55 4.09
CA PRO A 138 -2.00 -18.73 5.23
C PRO A 138 -0.88 -17.74 4.89
N ILE A 139 -1.07 -16.48 5.31
CA ILE A 139 -0.06 -15.43 5.24
C ILE A 139 1.06 -15.74 6.23
N ARG A 140 2.31 -15.78 5.73
CA ARG A 140 3.53 -15.89 6.53
C ARG A 140 3.87 -14.53 7.15
N SER A 141 3.98 -13.50 6.32
CA SER A 141 4.23 -12.12 6.73
C SER A 141 3.76 -11.11 5.69
N ILE A 142 3.49 -9.88 6.14
CA ILE A 142 3.30 -8.71 5.29
C ILE A 142 4.38 -7.70 5.66
N GLN A 143 5.10 -7.20 4.67
CA GLN A 143 6.11 -6.17 4.84
C GLN A 143 5.74 -4.94 4.02
N ARG A 144 5.75 -3.75 4.63
CA ARG A 144 5.65 -2.49 3.91
C ARG A 144 7.00 -2.16 3.28
N VAL A 145 6.99 -1.78 2.01
CA VAL A 145 8.18 -1.23 1.34
C VAL A 145 8.22 0.27 1.61
N GLN A 146 9.34 0.76 2.14
CA GLN A 146 9.62 2.18 2.28
C GLN A 146 10.76 2.54 1.35
N ASN A 147 10.41 2.97 0.15
CA ASN A 147 11.32 3.57 -0.81
C ASN A 147 10.87 5.02 -1.06
N LEU A 148 11.69 5.99 -0.64
CA LEU A 148 11.35 7.41 -0.70
C LEU A 148 11.34 7.93 -2.15
N ASP A 149 12.32 7.53 -2.95
CA ASP A 149 12.47 7.97 -4.34
C ASP A 149 11.31 7.46 -5.21
N LEU A 150 10.96 6.18 -5.09
CA LEU A 150 9.83 5.60 -5.83
C LEU A 150 8.50 6.22 -5.39
N TRP A 151 8.34 6.53 -4.10
CA TRP A 151 7.17 7.22 -3.60
C TRP A 151 7.05 8.65 -4.16
N GLU A 152 8.18 9.35 -4.25
CA GLU A 152 8.27 10.67 -4.85
C GLU A 152 7.93 10.65 -6.34
N PHE A 153 8.46 9.70 -7.11
CA PHE A 153 8.08 9.52 -8.52
C PHE A 153 6.58 9.24 -8.68
N PHE A 154 6.03 8.35 -7.85
CA PHE A 154 4.60 8.04 -7.85
C PHE A 154 3.74 9.28 -7.57
N CYS A 155 4.06 10.03 -6.51
CA CYS A 155 3.34 11.25 -6.14
C CYS A 155 3.43 12.34 -7.21
N ARG A 156 4.61 12.52 -7.82
CA ARG A 156 4.80 13.48 -8.92
C ARG A 156 4.04 13.08 -10.16
N LYS A 157 4.01 11.80 -10.52
CA LYS A 157 3.23 11.29 -11.66
C LYS A 157 1.74 11.53 -11.47
N LYS A 158 1.23 11.24 -10.28
CA LYS A 158 -0.15 11.53 -9.86
C LYS A 158 -0.50 13.02 -10.00
N ALA A 159 0.36 13.90 -9.49
CA ALA A 159 0.19 15.35 -9.62
C ALA A 159 0.24 15.82 -11.09
N GLN A 160 1.12 15.23 -11.89
CA GLN A 160 1.22 15.51 -13.32
C GLN A 160 -0.07 15.13 -14.05
N LEU A 161 -0.58 13.91 -13.84
CA LEU A 161 -1.80 13.43 -14.52
C LEU A 161 -3.03 14.28 -14.17
N ARG A 162 -3.17 14.71 -12.90
CA ARG A 162 -4.22 15.66 -12.49
C ARG A 162 -4.18 16.97 -13.27
N LYS A 163 -2.98 17.55 -13.43
CA LYS A 163 -2.78 18.79 -14.20
C LYS A 163 -3.10 18.61 -15.67
N ILE A 164 -2.61 17.52 -16.28
CA ILE A 164 -2.83 17.21 -17.70
C ILE A 164 -4.33 17.01 -17.99
N LYS A 165 -5.04 16.33 -17.09
CA LYS A 165 -6.45 15.96 -17.29
C LYS A 165 -7.44 16.98 -16.74
N HIS A 166 -6.96 18.02 -16.07
CA HIS A 166 -7.80 19.02 -15.40
C HIS A 166 -8.82 18.40 -14.43
N VAL A 167 -8.38 17.36 -13.70
CA VAL A 167 -9.21 16.65 -12.71
C VAL A 167 -8.64 16.86 -11.31
N VAL A 168 -9.54 16.87 -10.33
CA VAL A 168 -9.16 16.87 -8.91
C VAL A 168 -8.44 15.57 -8.55
N ASP A 169 -8.87 14.47 -9.18
CA ASP A 169 -8.41 13.13 -8.85
C ASP A 169 -8.26 12.19 -10.04
N VAL A 170 -7.29 11.28 -9.91
CA VAL A 170 -7.00 10.23 -10.90
C VAL A 170 -7.21 8.88 -10.23
N GLU A 171 -7.94 7.97 -10.86
CA GLU A 171 -8.27 6.69 -10.21
C GLU A 171 -7.02 5.88 -9.82
N GLU A 172 -6.99 5.41 -8.57
CA GLU A 172 -5.96 4.54 -8.01
C GLU A 172 -6.55 3.24 -7.51
N LYS A 173 -5.76 2.16 -7.56
CA LYS A 173 -6.15 0.85 -7.05
C LYS A 173 -4.98 0.17 -6.35
N MET A 174 -5.30 -0.61 -5.32
CA MET A 174 -4.40 -1.63 -4.79
C MET A 174 -4.57 -2.91 -5.60
N LEU A 175 -3.51 -3.36 -6.27
CA LEU A 175 -3.55 -4.52 -7.18
C LEU A 175 -2.37 -5.46 -6.93
N PHE A 176 -2.58 -6.75 -7.14
CA PHE A 176 -1.59 -7.80 -6.88
C PHE A 176 -0.67 -8.04 -8.08
N HIS A 177 0.60 -8.27 -7.82
CA HIS A 177 1.59 -8.68 -8.82
C HIS A 177 2.38 -9.89 -8.32
N GLY A 178 2.26 -11.02 -9.02
CA GLY A 178 2.98 -12.24 -8.69
C GLY A 178 4.36 -12.25 -9.32
N THR A 179 5.39 -12.62 -8.56
CA THR A 179 6.76 -12.66 -9.06
C THR A 179 7.60 -13.72 -8.32
N GLY A 180 8.82 -13.96 -8.81
CA GLY A 180 9.79 -14.81 -8.13
C GLY A 180 10.64 -14.03 -7.12
N HIS A 181 11.14 -14.73 -6.11
CA HIS A 181 11.98 -14.15 -5.06
C HIS A 181 13.22 -13.41 -5.59
N SER A 182 13.79 -13.88 -6.70
CA SER A 182 14.94 -13.23 -7.37
C SER A 182 14.66 -11.80 -7.83
N ASN A 183 13.39 -11.42 -7.99
CA ASN A 183 13.00 -10.11 -8.50
C ASN A 183 12.67 -9.11 -7.39
N ILE A 184 12.54 -9.55 -6.13
CA ILE A 184 12.11 -8.69 -5.01
C ILE A 184 13.05 -7.50 -4.85
N GLN A 185 14.36 -7.75 -4.75
CA GLN A 185 15.34 -6.69 -4.59
C GLN A 185 15.28 -5.69 -5.75
N ALA A 186 15.18 -6.18 -6.98
CA ALA A 186 15.10 -5.30 -8.15
C ALA A 186 13.83 -4.44 -8.14
N ILE A 187 12.67 -5.02 -7.83
CA ILE A 187 11.38 -4.30 -7.77
C ILE A 187 11.39 -3.26 -6.65
N CYS A 188 11.86 -3.62 -5.45
CA CYS A 188 11.91 -2.67 -4.33
C CYS A 188 12.91 -1.53 -4.56
N THR A 189 13.99 -1.77 -5.31
CA THR A 189 15.02 -0.76 -5.60
C THR A 189 14.65 0.13 -6.78
N TYR A 190 14.20 -0.47 -7.89
CA TYR A 190 14.09 0.17 -9.21
C TYR A 190 12.67 0.18 -9.78
N ASN A 191 11.68 -0.31 -9.03
CA ASN A 191 10.29 -0.49 -9.46
C ASN A 191 10.10 -1.63 -10.47
N PHE A 192 8.85 -1.84 -10.92
CA PHE A 192 8.51 -2.85 -11.91
C PHE A 192 9.00 -2.48 -13.31
N ASP A 193 9.79 -3.36 -13.93
CA ASP A 193 10.24 -3.21 -15.31
C ASP A 193 9.82 -4.45 -16.13
N TRP A 194 8.79 -4.28 -16.96
CA TRP A 194 8.28 -5.33 -17.84
C TRP A 194 9.32 -5.78 -18.88
N ARG A 195 10.33 -4.95 -19.18
CA ARG A 195 11.41 -5.30 -20.12
C ARG A 195 12.36 -6.36 -19.55
N LEU A 196 12.43 -6.47 -18.22
CA LEU A 196 13.30 -7.45 -17.54
C LEU A 196 12.62 -8.81 -17.31
N THR A 197 11.29 -8.86 -17.35
CA THR A 197 10.52 -10.06 -17.00
C THR A 197 10.16 -10.93 -18.20
N GLY A 198 10.46 -10.48 -19.43
CA GLY A 198 10.18 -11.20 -20.67
C GLY A 198 8.67 -11.24 -20.98
N SER A 199 8.33 -11.12 -22.26
CA SER A 199 6.95 -11.14 -22.78
C SER A 199 6.27 -12.51 -22.65
N HIS A 200 5.91 -12.92 -21.44
CA HIS A 200 5.10 -14.12 -21.23
C HIS A 200 3.61 -13.78 -21.32
N GLY A 201 3.12 -13.69 -22.56
CA GLY A 201 1.69 -13.49 -22.82
C GLY A 201 1.24 -12.04 -22.67
N ASP A 202 1.88 -11.13 -23.42
CA ASP A 202 1.48 -9.72 -23.57
C ASP A 202 0.12 -9.62 -24.30
N VAL A 203 -0.96 -10.15 -23.72
CA VAL A 203 -2.28 -10.22 -24.36
C VAL A 203 -2.95 -8.85 -24.42
N TYR A 204 -2.67 -7.98 -23.45
CA TYR A 204 -3.33 -6.68 -23.29
C TYR A 204 -2.35 -5.50 -23.45
N GLY A 205 -1.12 -5.77 -23.89
CA GLY A 205 -0.08 -4.78 -24.14
C GLY A 205 1.27 -5.15 -23.51
N LYS A 206 2.32 -4.46 -23.93
CA LYS A 206 3.69 -4.59 -23.45
C LYS A 206 3.91 -3.65 -22.26
N GLY A 207 3.49 -4.10 -21.09
CA GLY A 207 3.54 -3.33 -19.86
C GLY A 207 3.57 -4.23 -18.62
N SER A 208 3.62 -3.63 -17.44
CA SER A 208 3.56 -4.35 -16.17
C SER A 208 2.12 -4.75 -15.86
N TYR A 209 1.88 -6.04 -15.61
CA TYR A 209 0.55 -6.61 -15.36
C TYR A 209 0.22 -6.65 -13.87
N PHE A 210 -0.99 -6.23 -13.51
CA PHE A 210 -1.52 -6.24 -12.15
C PHE A 210 -2.90 -6.87 -12.13
N ALA A 211 -3.19 -7.67 -11.12
CA ALA A 211 -4.47 -8.34 -10.98
C ALA A 211 -5.27 -7.80 -9.80
N ARG A 212 -6.59 -7.68 -9.97
CA ARG A 212 -7.52 -7.39 -8.87
C ARG A 212 -7.49 -8.50 -7.81
N ASP A 213 -7.40 -9.75 -8.25
CA ASP A 213 -7.52 -10.93 -7.40
C ASP A 213 -6.15 -11.56 -7.12
N ALA A 214 -5.78 -11.67 -5.84
CA ALA A 214 -4.53 -12.31 -5.39
C ALA A 214 -4.37 -13.74 -5.94
N ARG A 215 -5.48 -14.48 -6.06
CA ARG A 215 -5.51 -15.82 -6.66
C ARG A 215 -4.93 -15.84 -8.07
N TYR A 216 -5.20 -14.81 -8.88
CA TYR A 216 -4.66 -14.76 -10.24
C TYR A 216 -3.13 -14.56 -10.20
N SER A 217 -2.66 -13.59 -9.41
CA SER A 217 -1.24 -13.31 -9.23
C SER A 217 -0.46 -14.48 -8.63
N SER A 218 -1.08 -15.30 -7.77
CA SER A 218 -0.45 -16.48 -7.16
C SER A 218 0.11 -17.49 -8.17
N LYS A 219 -0.43 -17.53 -9.39
CA LYS A 219 0.02 -18.41 -10.49
C LYS A 219 1.40 -18.05 -11.01
N PHE A 220 1.80 -16.79 -10.87
CA PHE A 220 3.09 -16.25 -11.30
C PHE A 220 4.13 -16.21 -10.17
N CYS A 221 3.76 -16.67 -8.97
CA CYS A 221 4.64 -16.66 -7.81
C CYS A 221 5.50 -17.93 -7.77
N HIS A 222 6.82 -17.77 -7.65
CA HIS A 222 7.75 -18.90 -7.56
C HIS A 222 8.04 -19.27 -6.10
N SER A 223 7.94 -20.56 -5.77
CA SER A 223 8.26 -21.07 -4.43
C SER A 223 9.76 -21.01 -4.14
N THR A 224 10.13 -20.70 -2.90
CA THR A 224 11.53 -20.68 -2.42
C THR A 224 12.28 -22.01 -2.63
N SER A 225 11.56 -23.13 -2.71
CA SER A 225 12.14 -24.45 -3.00
C SER A 225 12.94 -24.50 -4.30
N LYS A 226 12.53 -23.76 -5.35
CA LYS A 226 13.26 -23.68 -6.62
C LYS A 226 14.55 -22.87 -6.52
N HIS A 227 14.59 -21.85 -5.65
CA HIS A 227 15.76 -20.98 -5.46
C HIS A 227 16.86 -21.71 -4.67
N ASN A 228 16.48 -22.48 -3.66
CA ASN A 228 17.41 -23.29 -2.86
C ASN A 228 18.12 -24.36 -3.69
N PHE A 229 17.44 -24.97 -4.68
CA PHE A 229 18.07 -25.96 -5.57
C PHE A 229 19.15 -25.36 -6.48
N ILE A 230 18.94 -24.14 -7.01
CA ILE A 230 19.93 -23.47 -7.88
C ILE A 230 21.17 -23.05 -7.07
N LEU A 231 20.98 -22.48 -5.88
CA LEU A 231 22.11 -22.07 -5.02
C LEU A 231 22.89 -23.28 -4.46
N GLN A 232 22.21 -24.39 -4.15
CA GLN A 232 22.87 -25.65 -3.77
C GLN A 232 23.69 -26.23 -4.92
N LYS A 233 23.17 -26.20 -6.16
CA LYS A 233 23.90 -26.67 -7.35
C LYS A 233 25.21 -25.91 -7.60
N HIS A 234 25.30 -24.65 -7.16
CA HIS A 234 26.49 -23.81 -7.30
C HIS A 234 27.35 -23.73 -6.01
N GLY A 235 27.02 -24.47 -4.95
CA GLY A 235 27.80 -24.49 -3.71
C GLY A 235 27.76 -23.20 -2.89
N LEU A 236 26.78 -22.32 -3.15
CA LEU A 236 26.67 -20.99 -2.53
C LEU A 236 25.68 -20.95 -1.35
N ALA A 237 24.96 -22.04 -1.08
CA ALA A 237 24.03 -22.12 0.05
C ALA A 237 24.66 -22.87 1.25
N PRO A 238 24.81 -22.22 2.42
CA PRO A 238 25.21 -22.91 3.64
C PRO A 238 24.18 -24.00 4.02
N PRO A 239 24.59 -25.13 4.65
CA PRO A 239 23.69 -26.23 5.05
C PRO A 239 22.70 -25.90 6.19
N VAL A 240 22.49 -24.62 6.53
CA VAL A 240 21.90 -24.20 7.81
C VAL A 240 20.43 -23.76 7.71
N PHE A 241 19.88 -23.52 6.51
CA PHE A 241 18.50 -23.01 6.35
C PHE A 241 17.50 -24.07 5.88
N GLN A 242 17.35 -25.14 6.67
CA GLN A 242 16.38 -26.22 6.40
C GLN A 242 15.21 -26.21 7.40
N SER A 243 14.76 -25.04 7.88
CA SER A 243 13.75 -24.96 8.94
C SER A 243 12.40 -24.37 8.54
N ASP A 244 12.29 -23.66 7.43
CA ASP A 244 11.02 -23.07 7.00
C ASP A 244 10.38 -23.84 5.83
N PRO A 245 9.07 -24.15 5.90
CA PRO A 245 8.38 -24.73 4.76
C PRO A 245 8.44 -23.78 3.55
N PRO A 246 8.50 -24.31 2.31
CA PRO A 246 8.56 -23.50 1.11
C PRO A 246 7.38 -22.52 1.07
N TYR A 247 7.66 -21.28 0.68
CA TYR A 247 6.66 -20.23 0.61
C TYR A 247 6.80 -19.46 -0.71
N LYS A 248 5.82 -18.61 -1.00
CA LYS A 248 5.73 -17.77 -2.19
C LYS A 248 5.60 -16.31 -1.78
N CYS A 249 5.92 -15.42 -2.70
CA CYS A 249 5.81 -13.99 -2.51
C CYS A 249 4.97 -13.34 -3.63
N MET A 250 4.22 -12.30 -3.30
CA MET A 250 3.61 -11.40 -4.27
C MET A 250 3.62 -9.97 -3.74
N PHE A 251 3.59 -9.00 -4.64
CA PHE A 251 3.39 -7.60 -4.27
C PHE A 251 1.90 -7.26 -4.25
N LEU A 252 1.49 -6.42 -3.31
CA LEU A 252 0.28 -5.61 -3.41
C LEU A 252 0.75 -4.17 -3.65
N ALA A 253 0.60 -3.71 -4.89
CA ALA A 253 1.09 -2.42 -5.35
C ALA A 253 -0.03 -1.40 -5.41
N ARG A 254 0.33 -0.14 -5.18
CA ARG A 254 -0.53 1.01 -5.47
C ARG A 254 -0.32 1.42 -6.91
N VAL A 255 -1.40 1.50 -7.66
CA VAL A 255 -1.37 1.70 -9.12
C VAL A 255 -2.31 2.83 -9.51
N ILE A 256 -1.79 3.83 -10.20
CA ILE A 256 -2.60 4.85 -10.88
C ILE A 256 -3.14 4.24 -12.16
N VAL A 257 -4.36 3.71 -12.09
CA VAL A 257 -5.04 3.12 -13.24
C VAL A 257 -5.70 4.18 -14.12
N GLY A 258 -6.11 5.30 -13.52
CA GLY A 258 -6.77 6.41 -14.19
C GLY A 258 -7.90 5.97 -15.11
N GLU A 259 -8.03 6.62 -16.26
CA GLU A 259 -8.98 6.20 -17.30
C GLU A 259 -8.37 5.06 -18.12
N TYR A 260 -9.06 3.93 -18.18
CA TYR A 260 -8.60 2.74 -18.88
C TYR A 260 -9.46 2.39 -20.09
N THR A 261 -8.91 1.53 -20.95
CA THR A 261 -9.57 0.97 -22.13
C THR A 261 -9.14 -0.48 -22.36
N LEU A 262 -9.76 -1.19 -23.30
CA LEU A 262 -9.35 -2.57 -23.63
C LEU A 262 -7.91 -2.61 -24.14
N GLY A 263 -7.14 -3.57 -23.63
CA GLY A 263 -5.78 -3.81 -24.06
C GLY A 263 -5.68 -4.53 -25.39
N HIS A 264 -4.51 -4.42 -26.03
CA HIS A 264 -4.18 -5.10 -27.27
C HIS A 264 -2.70 -5.51 -27.28
N PRO A 265 -2.31 -6.68 -27.81
CA PRO A 265 -0.94 -7.19 -27.71
C PRO A 265 0.14 -6.28 -28.30
N GLN A 266 -0.22 -5.45 -29.28
CA GLN A 266 0.70 -4.55 -29.96
C GLN A 266 0.90 -3.21 -29.24
N TYR A 267 0.11 -2.91 -28.20
CA TYR A 267 0.25 -1.66 -27.47
C TYR A 267 1.55 -1.63 -26.68
N CYS A 268 2.38 -0.61 -26.93
CA CYS A 268 3.56 -0.26 -26.12
C CYS A 268 3.28 0.93 -25.18
N ARG A 269 2.08 1.50 -25.26
CA ARG A 269 1.51 2.53 -24.40
C ARG A 269 -0.01 2.50 -24.54
N PRO A 270 -0.79 3.13 -23.64
CA PRO A 270 -2.23 3.21 -23.80
C PRO A 270 -2.60 3.91 -25.12
N PRO A 271 -3.70 3.52 -25.79
CA PRO A 271 -4.10 4.14 -27.04
C PRO A 271 -4.64 5.56 -26.82
N SER A 272 -4.68 6.33 -27.92
CA SER A 272 -5.28 7.68 -27.92
C SER A 272 -6.80 7.59 -27.83
N LYS A 273 -7.43 8.56 -27.15
CA LYS A 273 -8.89 8.63 -27.04
C LYS A 273 -9.56 9.23 -28.27
N ASP A 274 -8.84 10.09 -28.97
CA ASP A 274 -9.35 10.95 -30.04
C ASP A 274 -8.39 10.98 -31.25
N MET A 275 -7.49 10.00 -31.34
CA MET A 275 -6.41 9.92 -32.33
C MET A 275 -5.39 11.07 -32.27
N SER A 276 -5.46 11.94 -31.26
CA SER A 276 -4.43 12.97 -31.03
C SER A 276 -3.16 12.37 -30.43
N ILE A 277 -2.07 13.14 -30.54
CA ILE A 277 -0.77 12.80 -29.97
C ILE A 277 -0.62 13.15 -28.50
N ALA A 278 -1.66 13.68 -27.84
CA ALA A 278 -1.58 14.21 -26.48
C ALA A 278 -2.66 13.66 -25.52
N ASN A 279 -3.78 13.14 -26.02
CA ASN A 279 -4.89 12.65 -25.21
C ASN A 279 -4.95 11.12 -25.20
N PHE A 280 -4.35 10.50 -24.17
CA PHE A 280 -4.30 9.04 -24.02
C PHE A 280 -5.13 8.57 -22.82
N PHE A 281 -5.52 7.30 -22.87
CA PHE A 281 -5.85 6.55 -21.66
C PHE A 281 -4.60 6.43 -20.77
N ASP A 282 -4.79 6.07 -19.49
CA ASP A 282 -3.70 5.89 -18.53
C ASP A 282 -3.26 4.44 -18.39
N SER A 283 -4.16 3.49 -18.69
CA SER A 283 -3.89 2.06 -18.60
C SER A 283 -4.76 1.24 -19.56
N CYS A 284 -4.48 -0.06 -19.65
CA CYS A 284 -5.28 -1.01 -20.41
C CYS A 284 -5.82 -2.12 -19.51
N VAL A 285 -6.97 -2.69 -19.85
CA VAL A 285 -7.65 -3.74 -19.08
C VAL A 285 -8.08 -4.93 -19.95
N ASP A 286 -8.40 -6.04 -19.30
CA ASP A 286 -8.97 -7.23 -19.94
C ASP A 286 -10.47 -7.09 -20.28
N ASP A 287 -11.22 -6.38 -19.44
CA ASP A 287 -12.66 -6.18 -19.58
C ASP A 287 -13.06 -4.78 -19.08
N MET A 288 -13.93 -4.07 -19.82
CA MET A 288 -14.34 -2.70 -19.47
C MET A 288 -15.35 -2.62 -18.33
N MET A 289 -16.15 -3.68 -18.14
CA MET A 289 -17.25 -3.69 -17.17
C MET A 289 -16.82 -4.24 -15.81
N SER A 290 -15.91 -5.21 -15.81
CA SER A 290 -15.38 -5.84 -14.60
C SER A 290 -13.90 -6.19 -14.79
N PRO A 291 -13.01 -5.19 -14.85
CA PRO A 291 -11.59 -5.40 -15.07
C PRO A 291 -10.99 -6.26 -13.94
N LYS A 292 -10.28 -7.31 -14.34
CA LYS A 292 -9.52 -8.18 -13.43
C LYS A 292 -8.02 -8.00 -13.61
N ILE A 293 -7.60 -7.53 -14.77
CA ILE A 293 -6.21 -7.30 -15.15
C ILE A 293 -6.06 -5.85 -15.59
N PHE A 294 -5.02 -5.20 -15.09
CA PHE A 294 -4.59 -3.87 -15.50
C PHE A 294 -3.16 -3.96 -16.04
N VAL A 295 -2.91 -3.31 -17.17
CA VAL A 295 -1.58 -3.18 -17.79
C VAL A 295 -1.13 -1.74 -17.72
N ILE A 296 0.03 -1.53 -17.12
CA ILE A 296 0.61 -0.23 -16.84
C ILE A 296 1.94 -0.09 -17.59
N PHE A 297 2.06 0.98 -18.37
CA PHE A 297 3.17 1.18 -19.31
C PHE A 297 4.27 2.11 -18.78
N ASP A 298 3.95 2.92 -17.77
CA ASP A 298 4.89 3.83 -17.09
C ASP A 298 5.08 3.38 -15.64
N SER A 299 6.32 3.06 -15.27
CA SER A 299 6.65 2.59 -13.92
C SER A 299 6.32 3.61 -12.84
N ASN A 300 6.32 4.91 -13.15
CA ASN A 300 5.99 5.97 -12.19
C ASN A 300 4.49 6.00 -11.84
N GLN A 301 3.63 5.24 -12.54
CA GLN A 301 2.25 5.01 -12.13
C GLN A 301 2.12 3.94 -11.04
N ILE A 302 3.23 3.34 -10.60
CA ILE A 302 3.23 2.19 -9.71
C ILE A 302 4.11 2.46 -8.49
N TYR A 303 3.63 2.06 -7.31
CA TYR A 303 4.43 1.97 -6.10
C TYR A 303 4.29 0.56 -5.49
N PRO A 304 5.39 -0.20 -5.30
CA PRO A 304 5.35 -1.55 -4.73
C PRO A 304 5.13 -1.51 -3.22
N GLU A 305 3.92 -1.15 -2.75
CA GLU A 305 3.69 -0.77 -1.35
C GLU A 305 3.86 -1.89 -0.33
N TYR A 306 3.42 -3.11 -0.65
CA TYR A 306 3.53 -4.25 0.26
C TYR A 306 4.08 -5.50 -0.43
N LEU A 307 4.95 -6.22 0.27
CA LEU A 307 5.38 -7.58 -0.04
C LEU A 307 4.66 -8.56 0.88
N ILE A 308 3.90 -9.49 0.29
CA ILE A 308 3.14 -10.52 1.01
C ILE A 308 3.85 -11.85 0.80
N GLU A 309 4.30 -12.47 1.88
CA GLU A 309 4.78 -13.85 1.90
C GLU A 309 3.66 -14.79 2.39
N PHE A 310 3.48 -15.92 1.72
CA PHE A 310 2.42 -16.89 2.03
C PHE A 310 2.85 -18.32 1.69
N TYR A 311 2.29 -19.31 2.38
CA TYR A 311 2.61 -20.73 2.18
C TYR A 311 1.83 -21.34 1.01
#